data_AF-W8UD94-F1
#
_entry.id   AF-W8UD94-F1
#
_cell.length_a   1.000
_cell.length_b   1.000
_cell.length_c   1.000
_cell.angle_alpha   90.00
_cell.angle_beta   90.00
_cell.angle_gamma   90.00
#
_symmetry.space_group_name_H-M   'P 1'
#
loop_
_entity.id
_entity.type
_entity.pdbx_description
1 polymer ?
#
loop_
_entity_poly.entity_id
_entity_poly.type
_entity_poly.pdbx_seq_one_letter_code
_entity_poly.pdbx_strand_id
1 'polypeptide(L)'
;MKAGCTCLWMNMVRRPQEKFSRTSREHQCSGTAAKRTGSTVYTVLPFFISPADLLSCARFLTHRGFPMTLHDSVRDRLRAIEALLRETEHWQETAPDSSAFASDKPFCLDTLEPLEWLQWVLIPRMHQLLESGQPLPQNFAVAPYYEMALDQAHPVRESMLAELLLLDALFAGEQA
;
A
#
# COMPACT_ATOMS: atom_id res chain seq x y z
N MET A 1 -25.61 11.85 -13.59
CA MET A 1 -24.83 12.44 -12.46
C MET A 1 -23.32 12.07 -12.49
N LYS A 2 -22.60 12.14 -13.63
CA LYS A 2 -21.18 11.70 -13.71
C LYS A 2 -20.11 12.80 -13.51
N ALA A 3 -20.49 14.04 -13.20
CA ALA A 3 -19.55 15.16 -13.07
C ALA A 3 -18.90 15.31 -11.68
N GLY A 4 -19.31 14.51 -10.69
CA GLY A 4 -18.81 14.61 -9.31
C GLY A 4 -17.46 13.93 -9.07
N CYS A 5 -17.21 12.77 -9.71
CA CYS A 5 -15.98 11.99 -9.47
C CYS A 5 -14.71 12.69 -9.97
N THR A 6 -14.77 13.40 -11.10
CA THR A 6 -13.61 14.11 -11.67
C THR A 6 -13.14 15.29 -10.81
N CYS A 7 -14.07 16.00 -10.16
CA CYS A 7 -13.78 17.20 -9.39
C CYS A 7 -13.10 16.89 -8.03
N LEU A 8 -13.48 15.80 -7.37
CA LEU A 8 -12.85 15.41 -6.09
C LEU A 8 -11.47 14.77 -6.30
N TRP A 9 -11.29 14.06 -7.41
CA TRP A 9 -9.99 13.59 -7.85
C TRP A 9 -9.05 14.81 -8.04
N MET A 10 -9.46 15.83 -8.80
CA MET A 10 -8.65 17.04 -9.05
C MET A 10 -8.12 17.75 -7.79
N ASN A 11 -8.80 17.66 -6.64
CA ASN A 11 -8.37 18.32 -5.40
C ASN A 11 -7.32 17.54 -4.61
N MET A 12 -7.16 16.25 -4.92
CA MET A 12 -6.15 15.42 -4.29
C MET A 12 -4.74 15.76 -4.80
N VAL A 13 -4.53 15.91 -6.11
CA VAL A 13 -3.19 16.00 -6.73
C VAL A 13 -2.72 17.44 -6.96
N ARG A 14 -2.81 18.32 -5.95
CA ARG A 14 -1.88 19.47 -5.92
C ARG A 14 -0.57 19.03 -5.27
N ARG A 15 0.45 18.86 -6.12
CA ARG A 15 1.85 18.50 -5.82
C ARG A 15 2.46 19.30 -4.65
N PRO A 16 3.45 18.73 -3.94
CA PRO A 16 4.83 18.72 -4.43
C PRO A 16 5.39 17.29 -4.56
N GLN A 17 5.64 16.85 -5.80
CA GLN A 17 6.60 15.79 -6.10
C GLN A 17 8.00 16.42 -5.98
N GLU A 18 8.54 16.49 -4.76
CA GLU A 18 9.90 17.00 -4.53
C GLU A 18 10.86 15.94 -3.96
N LYS A 19 10.45 14.66 -3.93
CA LYS A 19 11.32 13.57 -3.46
C LYS A 19 11.21 12.31 -4.32
N PHE A 20 11.45 12.45 -5.61
CA PHE A 20 12.04 11.37 -6.40
C PHE A 20 13.33 11.84 -7.07
N SER A 21 14.10 12.66 -6.36
CA SER A 21 15.49 12.95 -6.72
C SER A 21 16.40 11.93 -6.05
N ARG A 22 16.75 10.94 -6.85
CA ARG A 22 17.99 10.17 -6.81
C ARG A 22 19.15 10.94 -6.17
N THR A 23 19.52 10.63 -4.92
CA THR A 23 20.88 10.88 -4.43
C THR A 23 21.68 9.60 -4.56
N SER A 24 22.26 9.42 -5.74
CA SER A 24 23.40 8.55 -5.94
C SER A 24 24.64 9.20 -5.29
N ARG A 25 25.09 8.65 -4.17
CA ARG A 25 26.49 8.57 -3.70
C ARG A 25 26.52 8.38 -2.19
N GLU A 26 26.81 7.16 -1.75
CA GLU A 26 27.62 6.99 -0.56
C GLU A 26 28.84 6.16 -0.91
N HIS A 27 29.96 6.76 -0.57
CA HIS A 27 31.29 6.37 -0.92
C HIS A 27 31.73 5.17 -0.07
N GLN A 28 32.46 4.28 -0.75
CA GLN A 28 33.48 3.41 -0.18
C GLN A 28 34.17 4.03 1.05
N CYS A 29 34.08 3.39 2.21
CA CYS A 29 35.05 3.56 3.30
C CYS A 29 35.33 2.20 3.93
N SER A 30 36.48 1.63 3.58
CA SER A 30 37.10 0.49 4.25
C SER A 30 37.73 0.94 5.57
N GLY A 31 37.58 0.16 6.65
CA GLY A 31 38.30 0.45 7.89
C GLY A 31 37.94 -0.39 9.12
N THR A 32 38.60 -1.53 9.25
CA THR A 32 39.12 -2.17 10.48
C THR A 32 38.22 -2.60 11.64
N ALA A 33 38.16 -3.93 11.77
CA ALA A 33 38.18 -4.79 12.96
C ALA A 33 38.33 -4.15 14.36
N ALA A 34 37.43 -4.54 15.27
CA ALA A 34 37.71 -4.62 16.71
C ALA A 34 37.06 -5.90 17.30
N LYS A 35 37.92 -6.83 17.72
CA LYS A 35 37.56 -8.02 18.50
C LYS A 35 37.11 -7.58 19.90
N ARG A 36 35.95 -8.06 20.37
CA ARG A 36 35.69 -8.19 21.81
C ARG A 36 35.06 -9.53 22.12
N THR A 37 35.86 -10.32 22.82
CA THR A 37 35.63 -11.63 23.39
C THR A 37 34.76 -11.56 24.64
N GLY A 38 33.87 -12.55 24.80
CA GLY A 38 33.43 -13.06 26.10
C GLY A 38 31.94 -12.89 26.38
N SER A 39 31.19 -14.01 26.41
CA SER A 39 30.49 -14.45 27.62
C SER A 39 29.83 -15.83 27.43
N THR A 40 30.49 -16.88 27.93
CA THR A 40 30.02 -17.80 29.01
C THR A 40 28.59 -17.49 29.50
N VAL A 41 27.60 -18.39 29.65
CA VAL A 41 27.57 -19.81 30.04
C VAL A 41 26.20 -20.38 29.66
N TYR A 42 26.18 -21.66 29.28
CA TYR A 42 24.99 -22.51 29.27
C TYR A 42 24.53 -22.76 30.72
N THR A 43 23.33 -22.30 31.08
CA THR A 43 22.58 -22.82 32.23
C THR A 43 21.34 -23.52 31.75
N VAL A 44 21.44 -24.85 31.74
CA VAL A 44 20.33 -25.79 31.69
C VAL A 44 19.64 -25.73 33.04
N LEU A 45 18.37 -25.35 33.08
CA LEU A 45 17.49 -25.73 34.18
C LEU A 45 16.12 -26.15 33.61
N PRO A 46 15.65 -27.36 33.97
CA PRO A 46 14.37 -27.90 33.53
C PRO A 46 13.28 -27.36 34.46
N PHE A 47 12.34 -26.59 33.93
CA PHE A 47 11.11 -26.28 34.64
C PHE A 47 9.94 -26.98 33.96
N PHE A 48 9.45 -27.98 34.69
CA PHE A 48 8.18 -28.68 34.53
C PHE A 48 7.07 -27.72 34.09
N ILE A 49 6.58 -27.86 32.87
CA ILE A 49 5.30 -27.27 32.47
C ILE A 49 4.21 -28.23 32.94
N SER A 50 3.57 -27.89 34.05
CA SER A 50 2.38 -28.57 34.57
C SER A 50 1.21 -28.40 33.59
N PRO A 51 0.44 -29.45 33.26
CA PRO A 51 -0.66 -29.39 32.29
C PRO A 51 -1.91 -28.63 32.78
N ALA A 52 -1.91 -28.07 33.99
CA ALA A 52 -3.08 -27.45 34.61
C ALA A 52 -3.32 -25.96 34.23
N ASP A 53 -2.38 -25.30 33.55
CA ASP A 53 -2.54 -23.89 33.11
C ASP A 53 -3.12 -23.74 31.68
N LEU A 54 -3.47 -24.84 31.02
CA LEU A 54 -4.06 -24.80 29.67
C LEU A 54 -5.52 -24.34 29.63
N LEU A 55 -6.20 -24.20 30.78
CA LEU A 55 -7.60 -23.76 30.82
C LEU A 55 -7.79 -22.27 31.19
N SER A 56 -6.72 -21.55 31.56
CA SER A 56 -6.79 -20.09 31.82
C SER A 56 -6.43 -19.27 30.58
N CYS A 57 -5.49 -19.73 29.75
CA CYS A 57 -5.15 -19.06 28.48
C CYS A 57 -6.28 -19.15 27.42
N ALA A 58 -7.09 -20.21 27.45
CA ALA A 58 -8.17 -20.41 26.47
C ALA A 58 -9.37 -19.48 26.67
N ARG A 59 -9.49 -18.78 27.81
CA ARG A 59 -10.52 -17.74 28.04
C ARG A 59 -9.99 -16.32 27.83
N PHE A 60 -8.67 -16.16 27.58
CA PHE A 60 -8.03 -14.88 27.30
C PHE A 60 -7.60 -14.71 25.83
N LEU A 61 -8.13 -15.54 24.92
CA LEU A 61 -7.95 -15.39 23.47
C LEU A 61 -9.24 -15.01 22.73
N THR A 62 -10.33 -14.75 23.45
CA THR A 62 -11.61 -14.30 22.89
C THR A 62 -11.91 -12.83 23.23
N HIS A 63 -10.92 -11.96 23.34
CA HIS A 63 -11.19 -10.56 23.69
C HIS A 63 -10.16 -9.53 23.19
N ARG A 64 -9.84 -9.56 21.89
CA ARG A 64 -9.42 -8.35 21.16
C ARG A 64 -9.63 -8.56 19.66
N GLY A 65 -10.90 -8.57 19.25
CA GLY A 65 -11.20 -7.98 17.94
C GLY A 65 -10.78 -6.52 18.05
N PHE A 66 -9.54 -6.20 17.67
CA PHE A 66 -9.21 -4.81 17.40
C PHE A 66 -10.24 -4.35 16.38
N PRO A 67 -11.01 -3.27 16.64
CA PRO A 67 -11.87 -2.74 15.59
C PRO A 67 -10.95 -2.38 14.43
N MET A 68 -11.06 -3.11 13.32
CA MET A 68 -10.35 -2.76 12.09
C MET A 68 -10.82 -1.35 11.73
N THR A 69 -9.91 -0.39 11.80
CA THR A 69 -10.23 0.98 11.40
C THR A 69 -10.35 1.03 9.88
N LEU A 70 -11.09 2.00 9.33
CA LEU A 70 -11.10 2.22 7.89
C LEU A 70 -9.67 2.32 7.32
N HIS A 71 -8.77 3.00 8.04
CA HIS A 71 -7.36 3.11 7.67
C HIS A 71 -6.66 1.76 7.55
N ASP A 72 -6.94 0.82 8.46
CA ASP A 72 -6.35 -0.53 8.41
C ASP A 72 -6.91 -1.32 7.22
N SER A 73 -8.21 -1.27 7.01
CA SER A 73 -8.86 -1.91 5.85
C SER A 73 -8.31 -1.38 4.52
N VAL A 74 -8.12 -0.06 4.40
CA VAL A 74 -7.51 0.55 3.21
C VAL A 74 -6.06 0.08 3.05
N ARG A 75 -5.28 0.03 4.14
CA ARG A 75 -3.88 -0.44 4.09
C ARG A 75 -3.78 -1.90 3.63
N ASP A 76 -4.67 -2.75 4.11
CA ASP A 76 -4.72 -4.16 3.72
C ASP A 76 -5.08 -4.29 2.24
N ARG A 77 -6.03 -3.47 1.78
CA ARG A 77 -6.42 -3.46 0.38
C ARG A 77 -5.32 -2.96 -0.56
N LEU A 78 -4.57 -1.94 -0.18
CA LEU A 78 -3.40 -1.48 -0.94
C LEU A 78 -2.33 -2.58 -1.03
N ARG A 79 -2.05 -3.28 0.08
CA ARG A 79 -1.09 -4.40 0.09
C ARG A 79 -1.52 -5.52 -0.83
N ALA A 80 -2.79 -5.88 -0.85
CA ALA A 80 -3.27 -6.94 -1.70
C ALA A 80 -3.31 -6.53 -3.20
N ILE A 81 -3.51 -5.23 -3.52
CA ILE A 81 -3.30 -4.73 -4.90
C ILE A 81 -1.82 -4.83 -5.31
N GLU A 82 -0.88 -4.43 -4.44
CA GLU A 82 0.56 -4.59 -4.70
C GLU A 82 0.94 -6.07 -4.88
N ALA A 83 0.44 -6.96 -4.01
CA ALA A 83 0.68 -8.39 -4.13
C ALA A 83 0.20 -8.92 -5.47
N LEU A 84 -1.02 -8.55 -5.90
CA LEU A 84 -1.55 -8.93 -7.21
C LEU A 84 -0.64 -8.45 -8.36
N LEU A 85 -0.18 -7.19 -8.33
CA LEU A 85 0.74 -6.67 -9.35
C LEU A 85 2.05 -7.47 -9.40
N ARG A 86 2.59 -7.88 -8.24
CA ARG A 86 3.81 -8.68 -8.16
C ARG A 86 3.59 -10.11 -8.66
N GLU A 87 2.51 -10.75 -8.23
CA GLU A 87 2.14 -12.12 -8.62
C GLU A 87 1.87 -12.24 -10.13
N THR A 88 1.41 -11.16 -10.75
CA THR A 88 1.08 -11.11 -12.18
C THR A 88 2.19 -10.49 -13.02
N GLU A 89 3.37 -10.27 -12.44
CA GLU A 89 4.57 -9.69 -13.09
C GLU A 89 4.34 -8.30 -13.71
N HIS A 90 3.37 -7.54 -13.20
CA HIS A 90 3.07 -6.17 -13.61
C HIS A 90 3.66 -5.11 -12.66
N TRP A 91 4.22 -5.52 -11.52
CA TRP A 91 4.96 -4.64 -10.64
C TRP A 91 6.28 -4.21 -11.29
N GLN A 92 6.48 -2.90 -11.42
CA GLN A 92 7.69 -2.33 -12.01
C GLN A 92 8.73 -1.97 -10.94
N GLU A 93 9.96 -2.43 -11.05
CA GLU A 93 11.02 -2.04 -10.09
C GLU A 93 11.57 -0.62 -10.34
N THR A 94 11.47 -0.15 -11.58
CA THR A 94 11.99 1.15 -12.00
C THR A 94 10.83 2.07 -12.34
N ALA A 95 10.89 3.31 -11.83
CA ALA A 95 9.89 4.31 -12.15
C ALA A 95 9.94 4.71 -13.64
N PRO A 96 8.79 5.08 -14.25
CA PRO A 96 8.74 5.69 -15.56
C PRO A 96 9.61 6.95 -15.65
N ASP A 97 9.89 7.40 -16.88
CA ASP A 97 10.63 8.65 -17.08
C ASP A 97 9.93 9.80 -16.35
N SER A 98 10.71 10.72 -15.79
CA SER A 98 10.21 11.95 -15.17
C SER A 98 9.24 12.73 -16.08
N SER A 99 9.41 12.66 -17.41
CA SER A 99 8.51 13.25 -18.39
C SER A 99 7.12 12.64 -18.37
N ALA A 100 6.98 11.35 -18.03
CA ALA A 100 5.68 10.69 -17.90
C ALA A 100 4.86 11.26 -16.74
N PHE A 101 5.53 11.83 -15.74
CA PHE A 101 4.85 12.59 -14.69
C PHE A 101 4.65 14.05 -15.08
N ALA A 102 5.28 14.58 -16.13
CA ALA A 102 5.25 16.02 -16.45
C ALA A 102 4.01 16.46 -17.26
N SER A 103 2.94 15.66 -17.32
CA SER A 103 1.73 16.00 -18.06
C SER A 103 0.96 17.17 -17.42
N ASP A 104 0.42 18.03 -18.28
CA ASP A 104 -0.49 19.12 -17.92
C ASP A 104 -1.90 18.62 -17.59
N LYS A 105 -2.23 17.39 -17.99
CA LYS A 105 -3.51 16.77 -17.63
C LYS A 105 -3.46 16.31 -16.18
N PRO A 106 -4.59 16.42 -15.45
CA PRO A 106 -4.64 15.94 -14.09
C PRO A 106 -4.28 14.44 -14.10
N PHE A 107 -3.44 14.03 -13.14
CA PHE A 107 -3.04 12.64 -12.92
C PHE A 107 -2.17 11.98 -13.98
N CYS A 108 -1.76 12.71 -15.02
CA CYS A 108 -0.88 12.17 -16.06
C CYS A 108 -1.45 10.89 -16.72
N LEU A 109 -2.79 10.77 -16.77
CA LEU A 109 -3.49 9.63 -17.35
C LEU A 109 -3.26 9.46 -18.85
N ASP A 110 -2.74 10.49 -19.50
CA ASP A 110 -2.38 10.48 -20.92
C ASP A 110 -0.93 10.07 -21.17
N THR A 111 -0.09 10.03 -20.15
CA THR A 111 1.34 9.73 -20.26
C THR A 111 1.77 8.51 -19.46
N LEU A 112 0.98 8.09 -18.47
CA LEU A 112 1.20 6.87 -17.71
C LEU A 112 0.20 5.79 -18.14
N GLU A 113 0.70 4.56 -18.29
CA GLU A 113 -0.16 3.40 -18.42
C GLU A 113 -1.03 3.21 -17.15
N PRO A 114 -2.22 2.58 -17.24
CA PRO A 114 -3.10 2.44 -16.08
C PRO A 114 -2.41 1.78 -14.89
N LEU A 115 -1.67 0.69 -15.11
CA LEU A 115 -0.97 -0.04 -14.04
C LEU A 115 0.21 0.77 -13.47
N GLU A 116 0.89 1.58 -14.28
CA GLU A 116 1.95 2.50 -13.83
C GLU A 116 1.38 3.57 -12.93
N TRP A 117 0.24 4.14 -13.33
CA TRP A 117 -0.45 5.14 -12.53
C TRP A 117 -0.91 4.55 -11.18
N LEU A 118 -1.39 3.30 -11.16
CA LEU A 118 -1.77 2.61 -9.93
C LEU A 118 -0.59 2.56 -8.94
N GLN A 119 0.54 2.06 -9.43
CA GLN A 119 1.73 1.79 -8.64
C GLN A 119 2.41 3.08 -8.18
N TRP A 120 2.59 4.05 -9.08
CA TRP A 120 3.46 5.20 -8.83
C TRP A 120 2.70 6.43 -8.33
N VAL A 121 1.38 6.48 -8.50
CA VAL A 121 0.56 7.62 -8.07
C VAL A 121 -0.42 7.22 -6.98
N LEU A 122 -1.28 6.24 -7.20
CA LEU A 122 -2.36 5.94 -6.24
C LEU A 122 -1.84 5.32 -4.94
N ILE A 123 -1.09 4.23 -5.03
CA ILE A 123 -0.64 3.47 -3.86
C ILE A 123 0.21 4.34 -2.91
N PRO A 124 1.27 5.03 -3.36
CA PRO A 124 2.12 5.82 -2.48
C PRO A 124 1.36 6.99 -1.83
N ARG A 125 0.42 7.57 -2.58
CA ARG A 125 -0.42 8.67 -2.10
C ARG A 125 -1.36 8.22 -0.99
N MET A 126 -2.03 7.09 -1.16
CA MET A 126 -2.90 6.55 -0.12
C MET A 126 -2.09 6.20 1.13
N HIS A 127 -0.91 5.60 0.98
CA HIS A 127 0.00 5.39 2.11
C HIS A 127 0.34 6.69 2.84
N GLN A 128 0.69 7.75 2.12
CA GLN A 128 0.97 9.05 2.73
C GLN A 128 -0.21 9.58 3.55
N LEU A 129 -1.45 9.47 3.05
CA LEU A 129 -2.64 9.90 3.79
C LEU A 129 -2.84 9.08 5.07
N LEU A 130 -2.68 7.76 4.96
CA LEU A 130 -2.80 6.84 6.08
C LEU A 130 -1.74 7.09 7.15
N GLU A 131 -0.49 7.34 6.76
CA GLU A 131 0.64 7.61 7.65
C GLU A 131 0.56 8.99 8.32
N SER A 132 0.09 9.99 7.58
CA SER A 132 -0.07 11.36 8.10
C SER A 132 -1.35 11.56 8.91
N GLY A 133 -2.22 10.55 8.99
CA GLY A 133 -3.52 10.64 9.68
C GLY A 133 -4.46 11.67 9.05
N GLN A 134 -4.24 12.03 7.78
CA GLN A 134 -5.09 12.93 7.03
C GLN A 134 -6.43 12.25 6.73
N PRO A 135 -7.53 13.02 6.61
CA PRO A 135 -8.81 12.46 6.24
C PRO A 135 -8.71 11.78 4.87
N LEU A 136 -9.28 10.58 4.80
CA LEU A 136 -9.43 9.84 3.57
C LEU A 136 -10.39 10.58 2.61
N PRO A 137 -10.20 10.44 1.29
CA PRO A 137 -11.07 11.09 0.30
C PRO A 137 -12.51 10.61 0.46
N GLN A 138 -13.44 11.55 0.52
CA GLN A 138 -14.85 11.23 0.32
C GLN A 138 -15.09 10.93 -1.17
N ASN A 139 -16.12 10.15 -1.51
CA ASN A 139 -16.51 9.87 -2.90
C ASN A 139 -15.36 9.40 -3.81
N PHE A 140 -14.50 8.52 -3.29
CA PHE A 140 -13.43 7.88 -4.05
C PHE A 140 -13.96 6.64 -4.78
N ALA A 141 -13.70 6.54 -6.07
CA ALA A 141 -13.90 5.33 -6.86
C ALA A 141 -12.91 5.30 -8.02
N VAL A 142 -12.20 4.18 -8.17
CA VAL A 142 -11.17 4.00 -9.21
C VAL A 142 -11.50 2.85 -10.17
N ALA A 143 -12.24 1.82 -9.73
CA ALA A 143 -12.61 0.70 -10.57
C ALA A 143 -13.31 1.12 -11.88
N PRO A 144 -14.25 2.09 -11.91
CA PRO A 144 -14.90 2.52 -13.15
C PRO A 144 -13.93 3.07 -14.20
N TYR A 145 -12.79 3.64 -13.77
CA TYR A 145 -11.74 4.07 -14.68
C TYR A 145 -11.01 2.87 -15.30
N TYR A 146 -10.64 1.87 -14.49
CA TYR A 146 -9.94 0.68 -14.97
C TYR A 146 -10.81 -0.22 -15.85
N GLU A 147 -12.13 -0.21 -15.68
CA GLU A 147 -13.05 -0.92 -16.58
C GLU A 147 -12.94 -0.43 -18.04
N MET A 148 -12.65 0.87 -18.19
CA MET A 148 -12.46 1.53 -19.48
C MET A 148 -11.01 1.55 -19.94
N ALA A 149 -10.06 1.66 -19.01
CA ALA A 149 -8.64 1.84 -19.31
C ALA A 149 -7.91 0.51 -19.61
N LEU A 150 -8.30 -0.59 -18.97
CA LEU A 150 -7.75 -1.91 -19.29
C LEU A 150 -8.58 -2.58 -20.39
N ASP A 151 -7.90 -3.11 -21.41
CA ASP A 151 -8.55 -3.89 -22.46
C ASP A 151 -9.28 -5.12 -21.91
N GLN A 152 -10.42 -5.48 -22.51
CA GLN A 152 -11.21 -6.65 -22.10
C GLN A 152 -10.42 -7.96 -22.17
N ALA A 153 -9.45 -8.04 -23.09
CA ALA A 153 -8.59 -9.20 -23.25
C ALA A 153 -7.36 -9.18 -22.31
N HIS A 154 -7.16 -8.13 -21.52
CA HIS A 154 -5.98 -8.03 -20.65
C HIS A 154 -6.05 -9.09 -19.53
N PRO A 155 -5.02 -9.94 -19.37
CA PRO A 155 -5.09 -11.11 -18.48
C PRO A 155 -5.32 -10.75 -17.00
N VAL A 156 -4.81 -9.60 -16.56
CA VAL A 156 -4.97 -9.12 -15.18
C VAL A 156 -6.28 -8.37 -14.92
N ARG A 157 -7.08 -8.09 -15.96
CA ARG A 157 -8.22 -7.16 -15.84
C ARG A 157 -9.20 -7.59 -14.75
N GLU A 158 -9.66 -8.84 -14.80
CA GLU A 158 -10.73 -9.31 -13.90
C GLU A 158 -10.27 -9.33 -12.44
N SER A 159 -9.07 -9.85 -12.17
CA SER A 159 -8.50 -9.84 -10.82
C SER A 159 -8.24 -8.43 -10.33
N MET A 160 -7.70 -7.53 -11.17
CA MET A 160 -7.46 -6.15 -10.79
C MET A 160 -8.76 -5.40 -10.48
N LEU A 161 -9.78 -5.54 -11.33
CA LEU A 161 -11.07 -4.91 -11.10
C LEU A 161 -11.73 -5.38 -9.80
N ALA A 162 -11.62 -6.68 -9.48
CA ALA A 162 -12.12 -7.21 -8.22
C ALA A 162 -11.47 -6.51 -7.01
N GLU A 163 -10.14 -6.35 -7.04
CA GLU A 163 -9.40 -5.70 -5.95
C GLU A 163 -9.68 -4.20 -5.84
N LEU A 164 -9.85 -3.52 -6.97
CA LEU A 164 -10.21 -2.10 -7.01
C LEU A 164 -11.65 -1.86 -6.55
N LEU A 165 -12.58 -2.76 -6.89
CA LEU A 165 -13.97 -2.66 -6.39
C LEU A 165 -14.04 -2.85 -4.88
N LEU A 166 -13.25 -3.78 -4.33
CA LEU A 166 -13.12 -3.94 -2.88
C LEU A 166 -12.53 -2.69 -2.21
N LEU A 167 -11.57 -2.02 -2.86
CA LEU A 167 -11.06 -0.73 -2.38
C LEU A 167 -12.15 0.34 -2.40
N ASP A 168 -12.84 0.50 -3.51
CA ASP A 168 -13.89 1.52 -3.69
C ASP A 168 -15.03 1.33 -2.68
N ALA A 169 -15.40 0.08 -2.37
CA ALA A 169 -16.43 -0.23 -1.39
C ALA A 169 -16.13 0.31 0.02
N LEU A 170 -14.84 0.40 0.40
CA LEU A 170 -14.44 0.98 1.68
C LEU A 170 -14.79 2.48 1.79
N PHE A 171 -14.85 3.18 0.65
CA PHE A 171 -15.18 4.61 0.60
C PHE A 171 -16.68 4.87 0.33
N ALA A 172 -17.42 3.85 -0.07
CA ALA A 172 -18.87 3.93 -0.29
C ALA A 172 -19.69 3.84 1.02
N GLY A 173 -19.14 3.18 2.05
CA GLY A 173 -19.86 2.81 3.28
C GLY A 173 -19.86 3.86 4.41
N GLU A 174 -19.07 4.92 4.33
CA GLU A 174 -18.96 5.93 5.41
C GLU A 174 -19.88 7.16 5.20
N GLN A 175 -20.92 7.02 4.37
CA GLN A 175 -21.87 8.08 3.99
C GLN A 175 -23.35 7.72 4.30
N ALA A 176 -23.59 6.89 5.31
CA ALA A 176 -24.95 6.58 5.80
C ALA A 176 -25.12 7.00 7.27
#